data_AF-A0A183GKF7-F1
#
_entry.id   AF-A0A183GKF7-F1
#
_cell.length_a   1.000
_cell.length_b   1.000
_cell.length_c   1.000
_cell.angle_alpha   90.00
_cell.angle_beta   90.00
_cell.angle_gamma   90.00
#
_symmetry.space_group_name_H-M   'P 1'
#
loop_
_entity.id
_entity.type
_entity.pdbx_description
1 polymer ?
#
loop_
_entity_poly.entity_id
_entity_poly.type
_entity_poly.pdbx_seq_one_letter_code
_entity_poly.pdbx_strand_id
1 'polypeptide(L)'
;MHFYMWMNMLFGVALELYLFAQVAMAIERTIATVYVSSYEYIGPHAGYMGVGAAVVLSIVSQVFLYHDKEFTQPQITVLSPPAVVYVRINGLLMFNVGVSATTTLVMIVLLIINKKREKKAIGDVSWRFQAEENIDTTTVITKVSFIQLVSYTFQSLGSLVLRLIEEHIIGQQTAPMKATMKLAIYVSSNTVFFSTLGILIYLFFNYLSDLKLCSVKH
;
A
#
# COMPACT_ATOMS: atom_id res chain seq x y z
N MET A 1 -10.27 -23.22 -14.58
CA MET A 1 -8.82 -23.00 -14.37
C MET A 1 -8.43 -21.55 -14.61
N HIS A 2 -8.69 -20.97 -15.80
CA HIS A 2 -8.35 -19.56 -16.10
C HIS A 2 -8.97 -18.52 -15.15
N PHE A 3 -10.20 -18.73 -14.67
CA PHE A 3 -10.87 -17.81 -13.73
C PHE A 3 -10.05 -17.56 -12.45
N TYR A 4 -9.47 -18.61 -11.87
CA TYR A 4 -8.68 -18.51 -10.63
C TYR A 4 -7.39 -17.70 -10.84
N MET A 5 -6.74 -17.90 -11.98
CA MET A 5 -5.55 -17.15 -12.35
C MET A 5 -5.85 -15.65 -12.48
N TRP A 6 -6.92 -15.29 -13.20
CA TRP A 6 -7.33 -13.90 -13.36
C TRP A 6 -7.67 -13.22 -12.04
N MET A 7 -8.39 -13.90 -11.15
CA MET A 7 -8.73 -13.34 -9.85
C MET A 7 -7.51 -13.17 -8.94
N ASN A 8 -6.56 -14.10 -8.95
CA ASN A 8 -5.33 -13.99 -8.17
C ASN A 8 -4.43 -12.85 -8.71
N MET A 9 -4.30 -12.74 -10.04
CA MET A 9 -3.59 -11.61 -10.67
C MET A 9 -4.27 -10.28 -10.33
N LEU A 10 -5.59 -10.19 -10.43
CA LEU A 10 -6.34 -8.96 -10.10
C LEU A 10 -6.13 -8.55 -8.65
N PHE A 11 -6.19 -9.51 -7.72
CA PHE A 11 -5.93 -9.27 -6.31
C PHE A 11 -4.50 -8.79 -6.07
N GLY A 12 -3.51 -9.44 -6.70
CA GLY A 12 -2.12 -9.00 -6.64
C GLY A 12 -1.91 -7.59 -7.22
N VAL A 13 -2.52 -7.28 -8.36
CA VAL A 13 -2.47 -5.93 -8.96
C VAL A 13 -3.05 -4.91 -7.99
N ALA A 14 -4.18 -5.20 -7.33
CA ALA A 14 -4.79 -4.29 -6.37
C ALA A 14 -3.89 -4.03 -5.15
N LEU A 15 -3.24 -5.07 -4.62
CA LEU A 15 -2.27 -4.94 -3.51
C LEU A 15 -1.06 -4.07 -3.90
N GLU A 16 -0.49 -4.31 -5.07
CA GLU A 16 0.68 -3.57 -5.57
C GLU A 16 0.31 -2.14 -5.94
N LEU A 17 -0.89 -1.93 -6.49
CA LEU A 17 -1.40 -0.59 -6.81
C LEU A 17 -1.53 0.26 -5.57
N TYR A 18 -1.99 -0.32 -4.46
CA TYR A 18 -2.04 0.37 -3.18
C TYR A 18 -0.64 0.81 -2.70
N LEU A 19 0.38 -0.04 -2.88
CA LEU A 19 1.77 0.31 -2.58
C LEU A 19 2.31 1.44 -3.45
N PHE A 20 2.24 1.29 -4.77
CA PHE A 20 2.82 2.28 -5.67
C PHE A 20 2.04 3.60 -5.70
N ALA A 21 0.72 3.57 -5.48
CA ALA A 21 -0.07 4.80 -5.31
C ALA A 21 0.41 5.60 -4.08
N GLN A 22 0.73 4.91 -2.99
CA GLN A 22 1.29 5.58 -1.81
C GLN A 22 2.68 6.17 -2.06
N VAL A 23 3.54 5.45 -2.79
CA VAL A 23 4.85 5.98 -3.20
C VAL A 23 4.67 7.22 -4.06
N ALA A 24 3.76 7.19 -5.03
CA ALA A 24 3.45 8.35 -5.89
C ALA A 24 2.97 9.56 -5.06
N MET A 25 2.05 9.34 -4.11
CA MET A 25 1.60 10.40 -3.19
C MET A 25 2.76 10.97 -2.36
N ALA A 26 3.67 10.13 -1.86
CA ALA A 26 4.83 10.58 -1.11
C ALA A 26 5.80 11.42 -1.96
N ILE A 27 6.01 11.04 -3.23
CA ILE A 27 6.81 11.82 -4.19
C ILE A 27 6.14 13.16 -4.47
N GLU A 28 4.84 13.18 -4.76
CA GLU A 28 4.07 14.41 -4.97
C GLU A 28 4.20 15.36 -3.77
N ARG A 29 4.02 14.85 -2.55
CA ARG A 29 4.17 15.65 -1.32
C ARG A 29 5.62 16.10 -1.08
N THR A 30 6.61 15.32 -1.50
CA THR A 30 8.02 15.73 -1.47
C THR A 30 8.25 16.91 -2.41
N ILE A 31 7.71 16.85 -3.63
CA ILE A 31 7.79 17.93 -4.62
C ILE A 31 7.07 19.18 -4.09
N ALA A 32 5.87 19.04 -3.55
CA ALA A 32 5.11 20.13 -2.93
C ALA A 32 5.88 20.80 -1.78
N THR A 33 6.56 19.99 -0.97
CA THR A 33 7.37 20.48 0.15
C THR A 33 8.63 21.19 -0.34
N VAL A 34 9.31 20.70 -1.38
CA VAL A 34 10.56 21.31 -1.86
C VAL A 34 10.30 22.55 -2.72
N TYR A 35 9.32 22.48 -3.63
CA TYR A 35 9.06 23.47 -4.69
C TYR A 35 7.75 24.23 -4.49
N VAL A 36 7.56 24.82 -3.31
CA VAL A 36 6.33 25.53 -2.91
C VAL A 36 5.86 26.52 -3.99
N SER A 37 6.75 27.34 -4.54
CA SER A 37 6.41 28.39 -5.52
C SER A 37 6.09 27.89 -6.93
N SER A 38 6.59 26.72 -7.32
CA SER A 38 6.36 26.15 -8.67
C SER A 38 5.32 25.04 -8.66
N TYR A 39 4.91 24.59 -7.47
CA TYR A 39 3.99 23.49 -7.31
C TYR A 39 2.60 23.77 -7.86
N GLU A 40 2.11 25.01 -7.80
CA GLU A 40 0.79 25.37 -8.36
C GLU A 40 0.69 25.07 -9.87
N TYR A 41 1.78 25.19 -10.61
CA TYR A 41 1.83 24.93 -12.05
C TYR A 41 2.14 23.46 -12.38
N ILE A 42 2.92 22.77 -11.55
CA ILE A 42 3.46 21.42 -11.82
C ILE A 42 2.63 20.31 -11.14
N GLY A 43 1.94 20.63 -10.04
CA GLY A 43 1.25 19.69 -9.15
C GLY A 43 0.31 18.72 -9.86
N PRO A 44 -0.62 19.19 -10.72
CA PRO A 44 -1.56 18.29 -11.41
C PRO A 44 -0.86 17.26 -12.31
N HIS A 45 0.19 17.68 -13.01
CA HIS A 45 0.94 16.80 -13.92
C HIS A 45 1.71 15.72 -13.16
N ALA A 46 2.35 16.09 -12.04
CA ALA A 46 3.06 15.13 -11.20
C ALA A 46 2.12 14.05 -10.63
N GLY A 47 0.91 14.43 -10.20
CA GLY A 47 -0.11 13.50 -9.74
C GLY A 47 -0.55 12.50 -10.81
N TYR A 48 -0.90 12.99 -12.02
CA TYR A 48 -1.31 12.11 -13.13
C TYR A 48 -0.21 11.15 -13.57
N MET A 49 1.03 11.63 -13.66
CA MET A 49 2.19 10.79 -13.97
C MET A 49 2.42 9.73 -12.89
N GLY A 50 2.27 10.10 -11.61
CA GLY A 50 2.38 9.19 -10.48
C GLY A 50 1.35 8.05 -10.51
N VAL A 51 0.08 8.37 -10.79
CA VAL A 51 -0.99 7.38 -10.94
C VAL A 51 -0.71 6.44 -12.12
N GLY A 52 -0.33 7.00 -13.28
CA GLY A 52 0.02 6.19 -14.45
C GLY A 52 1.18 5.23 -14.18
N ALA A 53 2.25 5.73 -13.54
CA ALA A 53 3.39 4.91 -13.15
C ALA A 53 3.00 3.80 -12.16
N ALA A 54 2.16 4.11 -11.16
CA ALA A 54 1.69 3.12 -10.20
C ALA A 54 0.93 1.98 -10.86
N VAL A 55 -0.01 2.29 -11.76
CA VAL A 55 -0.78 1.27 -12.50
C VAL A 55 0.14 0.37 -13.33
N VAL A 56 1.08 0.95 -14.06
CA VAL A 56 2.02 0.19 -14.90
C VAL A 56 2.91 -0.70 -14.04
N LEU A 57 3.49 -0.18 -12.96
CA LEU A 57 4.36 -0.94 -12.06
C LEU A 57 3.63 -2.11 -11.40
N SER A 58 2.37 -1.93 -10.99
CA SER A 58 1.55 -3.00 -10.42
C SER A 58 1.25 -4.12 -11.41
N ILE A 59 1.00 -3.78 -12.68
CA ILE A 59 0.77 -4.79 -13.72
C ILE A 59 2.07 -5.54 -14.00
N VAL A 60 3.18 -4.81 -14.15
CA VAL A 60 4.50 -5.38 -14.44
C VAL A 60 4.95 -6.32 -13.31
N SER A 61 4.75 -5.97 -12.05
CA SER A 61 5.12 -6.82 -10.91
C SER A 61 4.36 -8.15 -10.92
N GLN A 62 3.07 -8.14 -11.25
CA GLN A 62 2.26 -9.36 -11.35
C GLN A 62 2.62 -10.20 -12.57
N VAL A 63 2.87 -9.58 -13.73
CA VAL A 63 3.33 -10.28 -14.92
C VAL A 63 4.67 -10.97 -14.64
N PHE A 64 5.60 -10.29 -13.98
CA PHE A 64 6.90 -10.85 -13.59
C PHE A 64 6.76 -12.03 -12.61
N LEU A 65 5.83 -11.93 -11.66
CA LEU A 65 5.59 -12.98 -10.66
C LEU A 65 5.09 -14.28 -11.32
N TYR A 66 4.17 -14.16 -12.28
CA TYR A 66 3.50 -15.28 -12.94
C TYR A 66 4.09 -15.70 -14.30
N HIS A 67 5.14 -15.03 -14.78
CA HIS A 67 5.81 -15.38 -16.02
C HIS A 67 6.28 -16.85 -16.02
N ASP A 68 5.91 -17.61 -17.06
CA ASP A 68 6.19 -19.04 -17.26
C ASP A 68 5.64 -20.00 -16.18
N LYS A 69 4.49 -19.68 -15.57
CA LYS A 69 3.88 -20.55 -14.55
C LYS A 69 2.51 -21.07 -14.97
N GLU A 70 2.40 -22.39 -15.06
CA GLU A 70 1.14 -23.08 -15.26
C GLU A 70 0.45 -23.32 -13.91
N PHE A 71 -0.84 -22.98 -13.83
CA PHE A 71 -1.67 -23.16 -12.62
C PHE A 71 -2.21 -24.60 -12.49
N THR A 72 -1.41 -25.61 -12.79
CA THR A 72 -1.81 -27.03 -12.90
C THR A 72 -2.16 -27.70 -11.57
N GLN A 73 -1.87 -27.07 -10.42
CA GLN A 73 -2.17 -27.61 -9.10
C GLN A 73 -3.59 -27.26 -8.63
N PRO A 74 -4.34 -28.21 -8.03
CA PRO A 74 -5.66 -27.94 -7.45
C PRO A 74 -5.52 -26.94 -6.30
N GLN A 75 -6.03 -25.73 -6.50
CA GLN A 75 -6.01 -24.67 -5.50
C GLN A 75 -7.22 -24.79 -4.57
N ILE A 76 -6.98 -24.71 -3.27
CA ILE A 76 -8.03 -24.72 -2.24
C ILE A 76 -8.79 -23.39 -2.24
N THR A 77 -8.13 -22.29 -2.63
CA THR A 77 -8.73 -20.96 -2.73
C THR A 77 -8.24 -20.20 -3.95
N VAL A 78 -9.06 -19.23 -4.35
CA VAL A 78 -8.74 -18.24 -5.39
C VAL A 78 -7.53 -17.37 -5.03
N LEU A 79 -7.22 -17.26 -3.73
CA LEU A 79 -6.15 -16.42 -3.19
C LEU A 79 -4.85 -17.20 -2.93
N SER A 80 -4.85 -18.53 -3.10
CA SER A 80 -3.66 -19.35 -2.90
C SER A 80 -2.82 -19.35 -4.18
N PRO A 81 -1.57 -18.87 -4.13
CA PRO A 81 -0.66 -18.95 -5.26
C PRO A 81 -0.09 -20.38 -5.43
N PRO A 82 0.42 -20.73 -6.63
CA PRO A 82 1.05 -22.01 -6.87
C PRO A 82 2.33 -22.16 -6.04
N ALA A 83 2.65 -23.39 -5.60
CA ALA A 83 3.79 -23.62 -4.72
C ALA A 83 5.15 -23.20 -5.33
N VAL A 84 5.24 -23.27 -6.66
CA VAL A 84 6.43 -22.88 -7.44
C VAL A 84 6.76 -21.38 -7.32
N VAL A 85 5.79 -20.55 -6.93
CA VAL A 85 5.92 -19.08 -6.89
C VAL A 85 6.22 -18.56 -5.48
N TYR A 86 6.19 -19.40 -4.44
CA TYR A 86 6.35 -18.95 -3.05
C TYR A 86 7.64 -18.20 -2.77
N VAL A 87 8.77 -18.61 -3.37
CA VAL A 87 10.05 -17.90 -3.18
C VAL A 87 9.98 -16.47 -3.73
N ARG A 88 9.36 -16.29 -4.91
CA ARG A 88 9.16 -14.98 -5.53
C ARG A 88 8.19 -14.12 -4.71
N ILE A 89 7.11 -14.73 -4.21
CA ILE A 89 6.12 -14.03 -3.38
C ILE A 89 6.72 -13.56 -2.07
N ASN A 90 7.54 -14.38 -1.40
CA ASN A 90 8.21 -13.97 -0.17
C ASN A 90 9.20 -12.82 -0.42
N GLY A 91 9.92 -12.87 -1.55
CA GLY A 91 10.74 -11.74 -2.01
C GLY A 91 9.94 -10.47 -2.22
N LEU A 92 8.77 -10.57 -2.87
CA LEU A 92 7.86 -9.45 -3.09
C LEU A 92 7.29 -8.90 -1.78
N LEU A 93 6.90 -9.75 -0.83
CA LEU A 93 6.41 -9.33 0.49
C LEU A 93 7.48 -8.57 1.28
N MET A 94 8.73 -9.06 1.29
CA MET A 94 9.84 -8.35 1.93
C MET A 94 10.13 -7.00 1.24
N PHE A 95 10.06 -6.97 -0.10
CA PHE A 95 10.18 -5.73 -0.87
C PHE A 95 9.07 -4.74 -0.48
N ASN A 96 7.81 -5.18 -0.39
CA ASN A 96 6.68 -4.34 -0.03
C ASN A 96 6.79 -3.76 1.38
N VAL A 97 7.24 -4.57 2.36
CA VAL A 97 7.55 -4.09 3.72
C VAL A 97 8.64 -3.03 3.67
N GLY A 98 9.72 -3.26 2.91
CA GLY A 98 10.82 -2.31 2.74
C GLY A 98 10.35 -0.97 2.16
N VAL A 99 9.63 -1.01 1.03
CA VAL A 99 9.10 0.19 0.35
C VAL A 99 8.11 0.94 1.25
N SER A 100 7.23 0.22 1.95
CA SER A 100 6.26 0.83 2.86
C SER A 100 6.94 1.48 4.07
N ALA A 101 7.99 0.85 4.61
CA ALA A 101 8.79 1.41 5.70
C ALA A 101 9.54 2.67 5.28
N THR A 102 10.20 2.65 4.11
CA THR A 102 10.89 3.83 3.58
C THR A 102 9.91 4.96 3.28
N THR A 103 8.74 4.65 2.71
CA THR A 103 7.74 5.67 2.40
C THR A 103 7.19 6.30 3.67
N THR A 104 6.90 5.49 4.69
CA THR A 104 6.47 6.00 6.01
C THR A 104 7.53 6.90 6.65
N LEU A 105 8.80 6.52 6.56
CA LEU A 105 9.91 7.34 7.07
C LEU A 105 9.99 8.69 6.35
N VAL A 106 9.90 8.69 5.01
CA VAL A 106 9.89 9.93 4.20
C VAL A 106 8.73 10.82 4.61
N MET A 107 7.53 10.27 4.76
CA MET A 107 6.34 11.01 5.16
C MET A 107 6.47 11.63 6.57
N ILE A 108 7.04 10.91 7.53
CA ILE A 108 7.34 11.44 8.87
C ILE A 108 8.34 12.61 8.79
N VAL A 109 9.42 12.45 8.00
CA VAL A 109 10.41 13.51 7.81
C VAL A 109 9.79 14.75 7.17
N LEU A 110 8.97 14.58 6.13
CA LEU A 110 8.24 15.68 5.49
C LEU A 110 7.31 16.39 6.48
N LEU A 111 6.59 15.65 7.33
CA LEU A 111 5.72 16.22 8.34
C LEU A 111 6.49 17.10 9.33
N ILE A 112 7.67 16.64 9.77
CA ILE A 112 8.56 17.42 10.66
C ILE A 112 9.05 18.69 9.95
N ILE A 113 9.44 18.59 8.68
CA ILE A 113 9.90 19.74 7.88
C ILE A 113 8.76 20.77 7.72
N ASN A 114 7.57 20.32 7.37
CA ASN A 114 6.41 21.19 7.15
C ASN A 114 6.00 21.92 8.43
N LYS A 115 5.95 21.23 9.58
CA LYS A 115 5.72 21.87 10.89
C LYS A 115 6.79 22.87 11.29
N LYS A 116 8.06 22.64 10.90
CA LYS A 116 9.14 23.61 11.14
C LYS A 116 9.01 24.84 10.24
N ARG A 117 8.53 24.68 9.01
CA ARG A 117 8.34 25.78 8.05
C ARG A 117 7.14 26.66 8.40
N GLU A 118 6.04 26.07 8.84
CA GLU A 118 4.87 26.79 9.35
C GLU A 118 5.26 27.80 10.44
N LYS A 119 6.06 27.37 11.42
CA LYS A 119 6.55 28.25 12.51
C LYS A 119 7.42 29.43 12.03
N LYS A 120 8.01 29.33 10.83
CA LYS A 120 8.88 30.36 10.25
C LYS A 120 8.15 31.26 9.25
N ALA A 121 6.95 30.89 8.81
CA ALA A 121 6.16 31.63 7.84
C ALA A 121 5.42 32.80 8.52
N ILE A 122 6.18 33.82 8.95
CA ILE A 122 5.62 35.06 9.48
C ILE A 122 5.58 36.09 8.34
N GLY A 123 4.39 36.43 7.85
CA GLY A 123 4.18 37.61 6.98
C GLY A 123 3.39 37.37 5.69
N ASP A 124 3.38 36.16 5.13
CA ASP A 124 2.65 35.86 3.89
C ASP A 124 1.47 34.90 4.14
N VAL A 125 0.25 35.37 3.84
CA VAL A 125 -0.99 34.62 4.04
C VAL A 125 -1.07 33.42 3.10
N SER A 126 -0.60 33.57 1.86
CA SER A 126 -0.63 32.48 0.87
C SER A 126 0.29 31.34 1.27
N TRP A 127 1.51 31.67 1.71
CA TRP A 127 2.49 30.67 2.15
C TRP A 127 2.03 29.91 3.39
N ARG A 128 1.35 30.58 4.33
CA ARG A 128 0.79 29.94 5.52
C ARG A 128 -0.32 28.96 5.17
N PHE A 129 -1.23 29.35 4.28
CA PHE A 129 -2.32 28.48 3.83
C PHE A 129 -1.79 27.21 3.14
N GLN A 130 -0.83 27.35 2.23
CA GLN A 130 -0.19 26.21 1.56
C GLN A 130 0.59 25.31 2.53
N ALA A 131 1.23 25.88 3.55
CA ALA A 131 1.93 25.10 4.57
C ALA A 131 0.94 24.30 5.44
N GLU A 132 -0.18 24.90 5.83
CA GLU A 132 -1.24 24.27 6.63
C GLU A 132 -1.89 23.11 5.85
N GLU A 133 -2.28 23.35 4.60
CA GLU A 133 -2.81 22.30 3.71
C GLU A 133 -1.83 21.13 3.54
N ASN A 134 -0.55 21.43 3.36
CA ASN A 134 0.48 20.41 3.24
C ASN A 134 0.69 19.63 4.54
N ILE A 135 0.61 20.26 5.73
CA ILE A 135 0.70 19.57 7.02
C ILE A 135 -0.46 18.61 7.21
N ASP A 136 -1.68 19.06 6.93
CA ASP A 136 -2.88 18.24 7.09
C ASP A 136 -2.86 17.04 6.15
N THR A 137 -2.58 17.29 4.87
CA THR A 137 -2.51 16.22 3.85
C THR A 137 -1.39 15.22 4.17
N THR A 138 -0.20 15.71 4.53
CA THR A 138 0.95 14.86 4.91
C THR A 138 0.64 14.04 6.17
N THR A 139 -0.08 14.60 7.14
CA THR A 139 -0.51 13.90 8.35
C THR A 139 -1.44 12.73 8.03
N VAL A 140 -2.44 12.95 7.17
CA VAL A 140 -3.36 11.90 6.74
C VAL A 140 -2.59 10.80 6.02
N ILE A 141 -1.75 11.14 5.03
CA ILE A 141 -0.97 10.16 4.27
C ILE A 141 0.01 9.39 5.19
N THR A 142 0.61 10.04 6.19
CA THR A 142 1.49 9.36 7.17
C THR A 142 0.73 8.33 8.00
N LYS A 143 -0.50 8.62 8.43
CA LYS A 143 -1.33 7.63 9.16
C LYS A 143 -1.66 6.45 8.26
N VAL A 144 -2.01 6.72 7.01
CA VAL A 144 -2.28 5.71 5.99
C VAL A 144 -1.06 4.81 5.75
N SER A 145 0.13 5.39 5.63
CA SER A 145 1.37 4.65 5.41
C SER A 145 1.76 3.80 6.61
N PHE A 146 1.53 4.29 7.83
CA PHE A 146 1.75 3.51 9.03
C PHE A 146 0.84 2.27 9.09
N ILE A 147 -0.46 2.44 8.81
CA ILE A 147 -1.41 1.31 8.74
C ILE A 147 -0.96 0.29 7.70
N GLN A 148 -0.55 0.76 6.52
CA GLN A 148 -0.07 -0.09 5.44
C GLN A 148 1.20 -0.87 5.80
N LEU A 149 2.16 -0.23 6.47
CA LEU A 149 3.36 -0.87 6.97
C LEU A 149 3.03 -2.00 7.95
N VAL A 150 2.10 -1.72 8.88
CA VAL A 150 1.61 -2.72 9.84
C VAL A 150 0.96 -3.88 9.09
N SER A 151 0.07 -3.61 8.13
CA SER A 151 -0.60 -4.64 7.33
C SER A 151 0.39 -5.54 6.56
N TYR A 152 1.36 -4.96 5.85
CA TYR A 152 2.35 -5.77 5.12
C TYR A 152 3.28 -6.55 6.06
N THR A 153 3.61 -5.98 7.23
CA THR A 153 4.42 -6.69 8.22
C THR A 153 3.65 -7.90 8.77
N PHE A 154 2.37 -7.75 9.09
CA PHE A 154 1.52 -8.88 9.49
C PHE A 154 1.36 -9.92 8.38
N GLN A 155 1.17 -9.50 7.14
CA GLN A 155 1.07 -10.41 6.00
C GLN A 155 2.38 -11.18 5.77
N SER A 156 3.53 -10.49 5.84
CA SER A 156 4.85 -11.11 5.70
C SER A 156 5.14 -12.09 6.84
N LEU A 157 4.84 -11.71 8.08
CA LEU A 157 4.99 -12.58 9.25
C LEU A 157 4.07 -13.80 9.16
N GLY A 158 2.80 -13.60 8.78
CA GLY A 158 1.84 -14.69 8.59
C GLY A 158 2.30 -15.69 7.53
N SER A 159 2.87 -15.20 6.42
CA SER A 159 3.47 -16.04 5.37
C SER A 159 4.70 -16.82 5.86
N LEU A 160 5.59 -16.19 6.64
CA LEU A 160 6.75 -16.85 7.23
C LEU A 160 6.35 -17.92 8.25
N VAL A 161 5.41 -17.61 9.15
CA VAL A 161 4.89 -18.56 10.14
C VAL A 161 4.25 -19.76 9.46
N LEU A 162 3.47 -19.53 8.40
CA LEU A 162 2.92 -20.61 7.57
C LEU A 162 3.99 -21.55 7.05
N ARG A 163 5.08 -20.99 6.52
CA ARG A 163 6.19 -21.78 5.97
C ARG A 163 6.90 -22.59 7.05
N LEU A 164 7.15 -22.00 8.21
CA LEU A 164 7.76 -22.70 9.35
C LEU A 164 6.87 -23.86 9.83
N ILE A 165 5.55 -23.65 9.91
CA ILE A 165 4.60 -24.71 10.28
C ILE A 165 4.54 -25.80 9.20
N GLU A 166 4.57 -25.42 7.92
CA GLU A 166 4.57 -26.36 6.79
C GLU A 166 5.80 -27.28 6.82
N GLU A 167 6.96 -26.72 7.15
CA GLU A 167 8.23 -27.45 7.24
C GLU A 167 8.31 -28.35 8.49
N HIS A 168 7.77 -27.91 9.64
CA HIS A 168 7.98 -28.58 10.92
C HIS A 168 6.84 -29.54 11.36
N ILE A 169 5.57 -29.21 11.08
CA ILE A 169 4.40 -29.93 11.64
C ILE A 169 3.70 -30.78 10.59
N ILE A 170 3.69 -30.27 9.35
CA ILE A 170 2.82 -30.77 8.29
C ILE A 170 3.43 -31.96 7.53
N GLY A 171 4.69 -32.33 7.80
CA GLY A 171 5.32 -33.55 7.27
C GLY A 171 4.59 -34.86 7.62
N GLN A 172 3.79 -34.89 8.70
CA GLN A 172 3.11 -36.10 9.20
C GLN A 172 1.57 -36.04 9.26
N GLN A 173 0.92 -34.91 8.95
CA GLN A 173 -0.54 -34.76 9.09
C GLN A 173 -1.36 -35.05 7.82
N THR A 174 -2.63 -35.41 8.02
CA THR A 174 -3.62 -35.71 6.96
C THR A 174 -3.93 -34.48 6.09
N ALA A 175 -4.17 -34.72 4.79
CA ALA A 175 -4.44 -33.69 3.77
C ALA A 175 -5.48 -32.60 4.15
N PRO A 176 -6.62 -32.89 4.83
CA PRO A 176 -7.61 -31.86 5.15
C PRO A 176 -7.13 -30.84 6.18
N MET A 177 -6.33 -31.25 7.18
CA MET A 177 -5.84 -30.32 8.20
C MET A 177 -4.86 -29.28 7.62
N LYS A 178 -4.05 -29.70 6.63
CA LYS A 178 -3.17 -28.80 5.86
C LYS A 178 -3.96 -27.74 5.12
N ALA A 179 -5.06 -28.13 4.49
CA ALA A 179 -5.90 -27.24 3.71
C ALA A 179 -6.59 -26.19 4.58
N THR A 180 -7.13 -26.60 5.72
CA THR A 180 -7.83 -25.71 6.66
C THR A 180 -6.89 -24.70 7.32
N MET A 181 -5.67 -25.11 7.72
CA MET A 181 -4.68 -24.17 8.27
C MET A 181 -4.19 -23.16 7.24
N LYS A 182 -3.90 -23.60 6.00
CA LYS A 182 -3.55 -22.69 4.91
C LYS A 182 -4.68 -21.69 4.69
N LEU A 183 -5.92 -22.16 4.57
CA LEU A 183 -7.09 -21.31 4.40
C LEU A 183 -7.24 -20.29 5.53
N ALA A 184 -7.17 -20.71 6.80
CA ALA A 184 -7.36 -19.84 7.94
C ALA A 184 -6.35 -18.69 8.00
N ILE A 185 -5.08 -18.95 7.65
CA ILE A 185 -4.02 -17.95 7.74
C ILE A 185 -3.99 -17.02 6.52
N TYR A 186 -4.30 -17.53 5.32
CA TYR A 186 -4.49 -16.69 4.14
C TYR A 186 -5.70 -15.78 4.29
N VAL A 187 -6.82 -16.31 4.79
CA VAL A 187 -8.02 -15.51 5.05
C VAL A 187 -7.75 -14.49 6.14
N SER A 188 -7.09 -14.85 7.26
CA SER A 188 -6.84 -13.89 8.33
C SER A 188 -5.92 -12.73 7.90
N SER A 189 -4.85 -13.00 7.14
CA SER A 189 -3.99 -11.94 6.61
C SER A 189 -4.73 -11.02 5.64
N ASN A 190 -5.58 -11.59 4.77
CA ASN A 190 -6.35 -10.80 3.80
C ASN A 190 -7.48 -10.02 4.45
N THR A 191 -8.14 -10.56 5.48
CA THR A 191 -9.20 -9.84 6.22
C THR A 191 -8.63 -8.63 6.95
N VAL A 192 -7.42 -8.74 7.51
CA VAL A 192 -6.72 -7.58 8.10
C VAL A 192 -6.50 -6.52 7.01
N PHE A 193 -5.99 -6.89 5.83
CA PHE A 193 -5.82 -5.94 4.72
C PHE A 193 -7.14 -5.25 4.33
N PHE A 194 -8.21 -5.99 4.04
CA PHE A 194 -9.49 -5.41 3.62
C PHE A 194 -10.13 -4.55 4.72
N SER A 195 -10.00 -4.93 5.99
CA SER A 195 -10.47 -4.11 7.10
C SER A 195 -9.69 -2.80 7.21
N THR A 196 -8.36 -2.83 7.00
CA THR A 196 -7.54 -1.61 6.98
C THR A 196 -7.86 -0.71 5.80
N LEU A 197 -8.12 -1.28 4.62
CA LEU A 197 -8.56 -0.54 3.44
C LEU A 197 -9.93 0.14 3.67
N GLY A 198 -10.87 -0.57 4.30
CA GLY A 198 -12.20 -0.03 4.65
C GLY A 198 -12.13 1.14 5.63
N ILE A 199 -11.30 1.03 6.67
CA ILE A 199 -11.04 2.12 7.62
C ILE A 199 -10.40 3.31 6.89
N LEU A 200 -9.50 3.04 5.94
CA LEU A 200 -8.83 4.07 5.15
C LEU A 200 -9.80 4.87 4.29
N ILE A 201 -10.66 4.15 3.56
CA ILE A 201 -11.70 4.74 2.73
C ILE A 201 -12.62 5.60 3.59
N TYR A 202 -13.02 5.10 4.76
CA TYR A 202 -13.82 5.86 5.72
C TYR A 202 -13.14 7.14 6.21
N LEU A 203 -11.86 7.06 6.61
CA LEU A 203 -11.09 8.23 7.04
C LEU A 203 -10.89 9.24 5.91
N PHE A 204 -10.66 8.77 4.69
CA PHE A 204 -10.53 9.61 3.50
C PHE A 204 -11.83 10.33 3.14
N PHE A 205 -12.98 9.64 3.20
CA PHE A 205 -14.29 10.25 2.98
C PHE A 205 -14.62 11.29 4.04
N ASN A 206 -14.34 11.02 5.31
CA ASN A 206 -14.53 11.99 6.39
C ASN A 206 -13.65 13.24 6.22
N TYR A 207 -12.40 13.05 5.80
CA TYR A 207 -11.50 14.16 5.49
C TYR A 207 -11.97 14.99 4.29
N LEU A 208 -12.48 14.35 3.23
CA LEU A 208 -13.08 15.06 2.09
C LEU A 208 -14.34 15.84 2.48
N SER A 209 -15.15 15.33 3.40
CA SER A 209 -16.30 16.09 3.92
C SER A 209 -15.87 17.31 4.73
N ASP A 210 -14.78 17.22 5.50
CA ASP A 210 -14.24 18.35 6.27
C ASP A 210 -13.65 19.43 5.34
N LEU A 211 -12.93 19.03 4.28
CA LEU A 211 -12.44 19.95 3.25
C LEU A 211 -13.57 20.68 2.51
N LYS A 212 -14.66 19.97 2.18
CA LYS A 212 -15.85 20.59 1.56
C LYS A 212 -16.53 21.60 2.49
N LEU A 213 -16.50 21.40 3.79
CA LEU A 213 -17.03 22.36 4.77
C LEU A 213 -16.18 23.64 4.87
N CYS A 214 -14.87 23.55 4.64
CA CYS A 214 -14.00 24.72 4.57
C CYS A 214 -14.14 25.51 3.25
N SER A 215 -14.39 24.83 2.12
CA SER A 215 -14.58 25.50 0.82
C SER A 215 -15.86 26.33 0.71
N VAL A 216 -16.86 26.12 1.57
CA VAL A 216 -18.15 26.85 1.54
C VAL A 216 -18.12 28.15 2.36
N LYS A 217 -17.00 28.46 3.03
CA LYS A 217 -16.86 29.66 3.88
C LYS A 217 -16.19 30.87 3.22
N HIS A 218 -15.97 30.85 1.91
CA HIS A 218 -15.45 32.01 1.16
C HIS A 218 -16.41 32.46 0.07
#